data_AF-A0A9P6XNI7-F1
#
_entry.id   AF-A0A9P6XNI7-F1
#
_cell.length_a   1.000
_cell.length_b   1.000
_cell.length_c   1.000
_cell.angle_alpha   90.00
_cell.angle_beta   90.00
_cell.angle_gamma   90.00
#
_symmetry.space_group_name_H-M   'P 1'
#
loop_
_entity.id
_entity.type
_entity.pdbx_description
1 polymer ?
#
loop_
_entity_poly.entity_id
_entity_poly.type
_entity_poly.pdbx_seq_one_letter_code
_entity_poly.pdbx_strand_id
1 'polypeptide(L)' 'MSVGQHGSWNRDPRSGYKVIVVPFAGNAPAGEARDVLTGFLNESGQAQGRPVGVIIDSQGDLLVADDVGNVICRVSPKL' A
#
# COMPACT_ATOMS: atom_id res chain seq x y z
N MET A 1 6.91 3.36 -9.14
CA MET A 1 7.26 2.31 -8.16
C MET A 1 6.11 2.16 -7.16
N SER A 2 5.71 0.93 -6.84
CA SER A 2 4.68 0.66 -5.81
C SER A 2 5.35 0.23 -4.51
N VAL A 3 4.82 0.67 -3.35
CA VAL A 3 5.38 0.35 -2.04
C VAL A 3 4.26 -0.02 -1.06
N GLY A 4 4.34 -1.21 -0.47
CA GLY A 4 3.51 -1.59 0.67
C GLY A 4 4.10 -1.02 1.97
N GLN A 5 3.34 -0.19 2.68
CA GLN A 5 3.73 0.35 3.98
C GLN A 5 3.08 -0.49 5.09
N HIS A 6 3.84 -1.43 5.65
CA HIS A 6 3.39 -2.41 6.66
C HIS A 6 2.86 -1.79 7.96
N GLY A 7 3.23 -0.54 8.25
CA GLY A 7 2.74 0.21 9.41
C GLY A 7 3.73 0.28 10.57
N SER A 8 3.68 1.40 11.30
CA SER A 8 4.56 1.69 12.42
C SER A 8 4.17 0.89 13.67
N TRP A 9 5.12 0.20 14.28
CA TRP A 9 4.91 -0.44 15.58
C TRP A 9 5.21 0.50 16.78
N ASN A 10 6.13 1.46 16.61
CA ASN A 10 6.63 2.35 17.67
C ASN A 10 6.52 3.84 17.29
N ARG A 11 5.31 4.32 17.01
CA ARG A 11 5.05 5.73 16.70
C ARG A 11 3.64 6.12 17.14
N ASP A 12 3.49 7.33 17.67
CA ASP A 12 2.22 7.98 17.98
C ASP A 12 2.19 9.41 17.37
N PRO A 13 1.24 9.72 16.46
CA PRO A 13 0.24 8.82 15.89
C PRO A 13 0.86 7.75 15.00
N ARG A 14 0.14 6.64 14.78
CA ARG A 14 0.53 5.57 13.86
C ARG A 14 0.76 6.12 12.45
N SER A 15 1.64 5.48 11.67
CA SER A 15 1.96 5.85 10.28
C SER A 15 2.10 4.61 9.41
N GLY A 16 1.87 4.74 8.10
CA GLY A 16 1.82 3.62 7.16
C GLY A 16 0.42 3.02 7.06
N TYR A 17 0.32 1.68 7.04
CA TYR A 17 -0.93 0.94 6.87
C TYR A 17 -1.63 1.29 5.54
N LYS A 18 -0.87 1.26 4.46
CA LYS A 18 -1.34 1.61 3.12
C LYS A 18 -0.40 1.14 2.02
N VAL A 19 -0.88 1.20 0.79
CA VAL A 19 -0.05 1.07 -0.42
C VAL A 19 0.04 2.42 -1.11
N ILE A 20 1.25 2.80 -1.50
CA ILE A 20 1.53 4.04 -2.22
C ILE A 20 2.15 3.75 -3.58
N VAL A 21 2.02 4.70 -4.50
CA VAL A 21 2.74 4.75 -5.76
C VAL A 21 3.59 6.02 -5.81
N VAL A 22 4.88 5.85 -6.10
CA VAL A 22 5.81 6.94 -6.38
C VAL A 22 5.97 7.05 -7.90
N PRO A 23 5.67 8.22 -8.52
CA PRO A 23 5.89 8.44 -9.95
C PRO A 23 7.40 8.52 -10.24
N PHE A 24 7.83 7.95 -11.36
CA PHE A 24 9.22 7.97 -11.82
C PHE A 24 9.31 8.55 -13.23
N ALA A 25 10.37 9.32 -13.48
CA ALA A 25 10.77 9.75 -14.82
C ALA A 25 12.22 9.28 -15.05
N GLY A 26 12.40 8.33 -15.97
CA GLY A 26 13.66 7.61 -16.10
C GLY A 26 14.00 6.87 -14.80
N ASN A 27 15.19 7.14 -14.26
CA ASN A 27 15.72 6.43 -13.09
C ASN A 27 15.53 7.19 -11.78
N ALA A 28 14.70 8.24 -11.75
CA ALA A 28 14.48 9.07 -10.56
C ALA A 28 13.00 9.28 -10.25
N PRO A 29 12.62 9.43 -8.95
CA PRO A 29 11.29 9.90 -8.56
C PRO A 29 10.99 11.27 -9.19
N ALA A 30 9.76 11.43 -9.67
CA ALA A 30 9.33 12.62 -10.42
C ALA A 30 8.10 13.30 -9.80
N GLY A 31 7.91 13.15 -8.50
CA GLY A 31 6.82 13.77 -7.76
C GLY A 31 6.49 13.03 -6.46
N GLU A 32 5.45 13.53 -5.81
CA GLU A 32 4.99 13.01 -4.52
C GLU A 32 4.44 11.59 -4.61
N ALA A 33 4.65 10.84 -3.53
CA ALA A 33 3.97 9.57 -3.31
C ALA A 33 2.46 9.77 -3.22
N ARG A 34 1.70 8.88 -3.86
CA ARG A 34 0.23 8.91 -3.87
C ARG A 34 -0.30 7.66 -3.20
N ASP A 35 -1.26 7.84 -2.31
CA ASP A 35 -1.99 6.73 -1.69
C ASP A 35 -2.89 6.07 -2.75
N VAL A 36 -2.80 4.75 -2.90
CA VAL A 36 -3.61 3.98 -3.86
C VAL A 36 -4.48 2.92 -3.19
N LEU A 37 -4.13 2.50 -1.97
CA LEU A 37 -4.95 1.63 -1.15
C LEU A 37 -4.74 1.98 0.33
N THR A 38 -5.82 2.37 1.02
CA THR A 38 -5.83 2.79 2.43
C THR A 38 -6.94 2.05 3.18
N GLY A 39 -7.17 2.40 4.45
CA GLY A 39 -8.23 1.78 5.27
C GLY A 39 -7.77 0.57 6.08
N PHE A 40 -6.47 0.28 6.10
CA PHE A 40 -5.90 -0.82 6.89
C PHE A 40 -5.73 -0.51 8.38
N LEU A 41 -6.03 0.71 8.82
CA LEU A 41 -6.01 1.12 10.22
C LEU A 41 -7.38 1.72 10.55
N ASN A 42 -8.06 1.20 11.56
CA ASN A 42 -9.34 1.74 11.99
C ASN A 42 -9.17 3.00 12.86
N GLU A 43 -10.28 3.66 13.18
CA GLU A 43 -10.31 4.89 13.98
C GLU A 43 -9.75 4.71 15.39
N SER A 44 -9.79 3.47 15.93
CA SER A 44 -9.19 3.11 17.22
C SER A 44 -7.68 2.78 17.13
N GLY A 45 -7.06 2.93 15.96
CA GLY A 45 -5.64 2.63 15.75
C GLY A 45 -5.30 1.14 15.70
N GLN A 46 -6.28 0.27 15.48
CA GLN A 46 -6.09 -1.17 15.30
C GLN A 46 -5.92 -1.51 13.82
N ALA A 47 -4.90 -2.31 13.52
CA ALA A 47 -4.63 -2.77 12.17
C ALA A 47 -5.74 -3.75 11.73
N GLN A 48 -6.41 -3.42 10.63
CA GLN A 48 -7.34 -4.29 9.89
C GLN A 48 -6.62 -5.03 8.75
N GLY A 49 -5.43 -4.56 8.39
CA GLY A 49 -4.49 -5.24 7.51
C GLY A 49 -3.10 -4.62 7.63
N ARG A 50 -2.08 -5.29 7.08
CA ARG A 50 -0.72 -4.76 6.97
C ARG A 50 -0.10 -5.22 5.65
N PRO A 51 0.02 -4.33 4.65
CA PRO A 51 0.55 -4.71 3.35
C PRO A 51 2.04 -5.07 3.43
N VAL A 52 2.40 -6.23 2.86
CA VAL A 52 3.77 -6.77 2.84
C VAL A 52 4.37 -6.68 1.44
N GLY A 53 3.93 -7.57 0.54
CA GLY A 53 4.40 -7.65 -0.84
C GLY A 53 3.43 -6.95 -1.79
N VAL A 54 3.97 -6.24 -2.78
CA VAL A 54 3.19 -5.64 -3.87
C VAL A 54 3.81 -5.96 -5.22
N ILE A 55 2.98 -6.32 -6.20
CA ILE A 55 3.40 -6.57 -7.58
C ILE A 55 2.31 -6.14 -8.55
N ILE A 56 2.71 -5.62 -9.71
CA ILE A 56 1.79 -5.35 -10.81
C ILE A 56 1.74 -6.61 -11.68
N ASP A 57 0.54 -7.14 -11.92
CA ASP A 57 0.35 -8.31 -12.77
C ASP A 57 0.43 -7.97 -14.27
N SER A 58 0.32 -8.97 -15.13
CA SER A 58 0.39 -8.78 -16.59
C SER A 58 -0.81 -8.00 -17.17
N GLN A 59 -1.89 -7.81 -16.41
CA GLN A 59 -3.05 -7.02 -16.79
C GLN A 59 -2.94 -5.56 -16.31
N GLY A 60 -1.89 -5.23 -15.55
CA GLY A 60 -1.71 -3.91 -14.97
C GLY A 60 -2.42 -3.71 -13.63
N ASP A 61 -3.02 -4.78 -13.07
CA ASP A 61 -3.63 -4.73 -11.74
C ASP A 61 -2.56 -4.81 -10.65
N LEU A 62 -2.83 -4.19 -9.50
CA LEU A 62 -1.94 -4.26 -8.35
C LEU A 62 -2.37 -5.39 -7.42
N LEU A 63 -1.49 -6.38 -7.24
CA LEU A 63 -1.65 -7.43 -6.23
C LEU A 63 -0.96 -7.00 -4.93
N VAL A 64 -1.67 -7.14 -3.81
CA VAL A 64 -1.21 -6.75 -2.47
C VAL A 64 -1.38 -7.92 -1.51
N ALA A 65 -0.28 -8.40 -0.93
CA ALA A 65 -0.33 -9.38 0.16
C ALA A 65 -0.54 -8.66 1.50
N ASP A 66 -1.49 -9.13 2.29
CA ASP A 66 -1.84 -8.62 3.61
C ASP A 66 -1.75 -9.76 4.65
N ASP A 67 -0.85 -9.62 5.63
CA ASP A 67 -0.60 -10.67 6.62
C ASP A 67 -1.61 -10.72 7.77
N VAL A 68 -2.23 -9.58 8.14
CA VAL A 68 -3.28 -9.54 9.17
C VAL A 68 -4.59 -10.08 8.62
N GLY A 69 -4.92 -9.74 7.37
CA GLY A 69 -6.08 -10.31 6.67
C GLY A 69 -5.87 -11.74 6.19
N ASN A 70 -4.61 -12.19 6.07
CA ASN A 70 -4.21 -13.46 5.45
C ASN A 70 -4.82 -13.65 4.04
N VAL A 71 -4.72 -12.59 3.22
CA VAL A 71 -5.30 -12.52 1.87
C VAL A 71 -4.32 -11.89 0.87
N ILE A 72 -4.57 -12.17 -0.41
CA ILE A 72 -4.02 -11.39 -1.52
C ILE A 72 -5.19 -10.62 -2.16
N CYS A 73 -5.10 -9.30 -2.12
CA CYS A 73 -6.08 -8.41 -2.72
C CYS A 73 -5.62 -8.01 -4.12
N ARG A 74 -6.57 -7.91 -5.06
CA ARG A 74 -6.35 -7.31 -6.38
C ARG A 74 -7.01 -5.95 -6.43
N VAL A 75 -6.24 -4.91 -6.77
CA VAL A 75 -6.72 -3.55 -6.97
C VAL A 75 -6.61 -3.19 -8.45
N SER A 76 -7.76 -2.96 -9.07
CA SER A 76 -7.85 -2.56 -10.47
C SER A 76 -8.04 -1.05 -10.60
N PRO A 77 -7.37 -0.39 -11.57
CA PRO A 77 -7.65 1.00 -11.90
C PRO A 77 -9.13 1.17 -12.24
N LYS A 78 -9.74 2.27 -11.78
CA LYS A 78 -11.04 2.68 -12.33
C LYS A 78 -10.82 3.14 -13.77
N LEU A 79 -11.68 2.66 -14.67
CA LEU A 79 -11.81 3.16 -16.04
C LEU A 79 -12.11 4.67 -16.05
#